data_AF-A0A8H7F256-F1
#
_entry.id   AF-A0A8H7F256-F1
#
_cell.length_a   1.000
_cell.length_b   1.000
_cell.length_c   1.000
_cell.angle_alpha   90.00
_cell.angle_beta   90.00
_cell.angle_gamma   90.00
#
_symmetry.space_group_name_H-M   'P 1'
#
loop_
_entity.id
_entity.type
_entity.pdbx_description
1 polymer ?
#
loop_
_entity_poly.entity_id
_entity_poly.type
_entity_poly.pdbx_seq_one_letter_code
_entity_poly.pdbx_strand_id
1 'polypeptide(L)'
;MLFLELLALGMPVISFAYPHNPIKSPSLRRDVQADNTVKVVGPEDYCLVMPRDPHTNIGDSEYPGGTQVFCSSIARSADEQGLLPDNFWENVELHEDQGDNGGKYVQLTGCIRPSLIDRLNQLDKGGQYDSSGGRGGRGNPRDSVCVGYNHYVELVEPALNRSCIRCCEDFDDCVVSKGASIHPIEIMQYSDSQRMH
;
A
#
# COMPACT_ATOMS: atom_id res chain seq x y z
N MET A 1 53.95 8.18 46.47
CA MET A 1 52.48 8.32 46.49
C MET A 1 52.16 9.79 46.67
N LEU A 2 51.76 10.47 45.60
CA LEU A 2 51.05 11.76 45.68
C LEU A 2 50.00 11.70 44.57
N PHE A 3 48.75 11.49 44.96
CA PHE A 3 47.61 11.38 44.06
C PHE A 3 47.26 12.77 43.52
N LEU A 4 47.20 12.88 42.19
CA LEU A 4 46.75 14.07 41.47
C LEU A 4 45.23 13.92 41.26
N GLU A 5 44.42 14.60 42.07
CA GLU A 5 42.96 14.61 41.89
C GLU A 5 42.58 15.59 40.78
N LEU A 6 41.99 15.04 39.72
CA LEU A 6 41.43 15.78 38.59
C LEU A 6 40.00 16.20 38.96
N LEU A 7 39.78 17.48 39.24
CA LEU A 7 38.44 18.04 39.41
C LEU A 7 37.74 18.11 38.03
N ALA A 8 36.84 17.17 37.78
CA ALA A 8 35.92 17.23 36.64
C ALA A 8 34.85 18.29 36.90
N LEU A 9 34.95 19.44 36.22
CA LEU A 9 33.88 20.43 36.17
C LEU A 9 32.78 19.90 35.25
N GLY A 10 31.70 19.38 35.84
CA GLY A 10 30.50 18.97 35.13
C GLY A 10 29.81 20.16 34.48
N MET A 11 29.73 20.19 33.14
CA MET A 11 28.90 21.13 32.41
C MET A 11 27.43 20.70 32.49
N PRO A 12 26.49 21.58 32.86
CA PRO A 12 25.07 21.26 32.87
C PRO A 12 24.57 21.10 31.43
N VAL A 13 24.04 19.92 31.12
CA VAL A 13 23.35 19.66 29.86
C VAL A 13 21.98 20.33 29.93
N ILE A 14 21.83 21.50 29.32
CA ILE A 14 20.53 22.18 29.22
C ILE A 14 19.71 21.42 28.18
N SER A 15 18.83 20.53 28.65
CA SER A 15 17.85 19.85 27.81
C SER A 15 16.75 20.84 27.43
N PHE A 16 16.83 21.40 26.22
CA PHE A 16 15.71 22.12 25.63
C PHE A 16 14.63 21.10 25.26
N ALA A 17 13.67 20.90 26.15
CA ALA A 17 12.41 20.24 25.81
C ALA A 17 11.65 21.16 24.85
N TYR A 18 11.75 20.87 23.54
CA TYR A 18 10.85 21.48 22.57
C TYR A 18 9.42 21.05 22.93
N PRO A 19 8.46 21.98 23.04
CA PRO A 19 7.07 21.59 23.14
C PRO A 19 6.69 20.88 21.83
N HIS A 20 6.64 19.55 21.87
CA HIS A 20 6.01 18.76 20.84
C HIS A 20 4.52 19.10 20.90
N ASN A 21 4.09 20.07 20.08
CA ASN A 21 2.68 20.18 19.74
C ASN A 21 2.30 18.87 19.05
N PRO A 22 1.41 18.04 19.62
CA PRO A 22 0.90 16.90 18.89
C PRO A 22 0.20 17.46 17.65
N ILE A 23 0.74 17.15 16.47
CA ILE A 23 0.02 17.34 15.22
C ILE A 23 -1.28 16.58 15.41
N LYS A 24 -2.37 17.33 15.41
CA LYS A 24 -3.72 16.80 15.56
C LYS A 24 -4.00 16.03 14.27
N SER A 25 -3.67 14.74 14.27
CA SER A 25 -4.01 13.84 13.17
C SER A 25 -5.49 14.00 12.88
N PRO A 26 -5.89 14.29 11.63
CA PRO A 26 -7.30 14.35 11.29
C PRO A 26 -7.95 13.04 11.71
N SER A 27 -9.05 13.18 12.47
CA SER A 27 -9.77 12.10 13.12
C SER A 27 -9.86 10.86 12.24
N LEU A 28 -9.28 9.75 12.71
CA LEU A 28 -9.51 8.41 12.18
C LEU A 28 -11.02 8.23 12.05
N ARG A 29 -11.52 8.22 10.82
CA ARG A 29 -12.93 7.94 10.55
C ARG A 29 -13.19 6.51 11.04
N ARG A 30 -14.24 6.32 11.87
CA ARG A 30 -14.88 5.05 12.26
C ARG A 30 -13.98 3.82 12.14
N ASP A 31 -13.38 3.38 13.25
CA ASP A 31 -12.73 2.08 13.50
C ASP A 31 -12.83 1.07 12.34
N VAL A 32 -12.10 1.37 11.24
CA VAL A 32 -12.03 0.48 10.09
C VAL A 32 -11.08 -0.61 10.57
N GLN A 33 -11.54 -1.85 10.56
CA GLN A 33 -10.69 -2.97 10.96
C GLN A 33 -9.37 -2.88 10.18
N ALA A 34 -8.25 -3.18 10.84
CA ALA A 34 -6.94 -3.16 10.19
C ALA A 34 -6.93 -4.04 8.94
N ASP A 35 -7.71 -5.12 8.97
CA ASP A 35 -7.98 -6.04 7.87
C ASP A 35 -8.81 -5.47 6.68
N ASN A 36 -9.14 -4.17 6.74
CA ASN A 36 -9.87 -3.46 5.68
C ASN A 36 -9.25 -2.10 5.38
N THR A 37 -8.00 -1.89 5.84
CA THR A 37 -7.24 -0.65 5.67
C THR A 37 -5.97 -0.94 4.89
N VAL A 38 -5.88 -0.44 3.66
CA VAL A 38 -4.65 -0.52 2.85
C VAL A 38 -3.77 0.70 3.08
N LYS A 39 -2.46 0.51 2.90
CA LYS A 39 -1.43 1.53 3.06
C LYS A 39 -0.47 1.42 1.89
N VAL A 40 -0.11 2.54 1.28
CA VAL A 40 0.91 2.59 0.22
C VAL A 40 1.84 3.75 0.54
N VAL A 41 3.06 3.43 0.97
CA VAL A 41 4.12 4.42 1.26
C VAL A 41 5.34 4.17 0.39
N GLY A 42 5.65 2.91 0.06
CA GLY A 42 6.76 2.58 -0.81
C GLY A 42 6.85 1.09 -1.13
N PRO A 43 7.86 0.69 -1.93
CA PRO A 43 8.00 -0.70 -2.39
C PRO A 43 8.26 -1.72 -1.27
N GLU A 44 8.62 -1.28 -0.06
CA GLU A 44 8.82 -2.13 1.12
C GLU A 44 7.76 -1.89 2.21
N ASP A 45 6.97 -0.81 2.11
CA ASP A 45 5.96 -0.38 3.09
C ASP A 45 4.61 -0.21 2.39
N TYR A 46 3.91 -1.34 2.22
CA TYR A 46 2.67 -1.42 1.47
C TYR A 46 1.76 -2.54 1.98
N CYS A 47 0.47 -2.41 1.67
CA CYS A 47 -0.53 -3.47 1.82
C CYS A 47 -1.36 -3.59 0.54
N LEU A 48 -1.88 -4.78 0.31
CA LEU A 48 -2.73 -5.15 -0.83
C LEU A 48 -3.99 -5.85 -0.32
N VAL A 49 -5.09 -5.73 -1.06
CA VAL A 49 -6.29 -6.52 -0.85
C VAL A 49 -6.14 -7.85 -1.57
N MET A 50 -6.42 -8.94 -0.86
CA MET A 50 -6.41 -10.28 -1.45
C MET A 50 -7.67 -11.03 -1.07
N PRO A 51 -7.98 -12.14 -1.76
CA PRO A 51 -8.98 -13.07 -1.26
C PRO A 51 -8.63 -13.54 0.15
N ARG A 52 -9.64 -13.64 1.01
CA ARG A 52 -9.48 -14.19 2.36
C ARG A 52 -9.20 -15.67 2.31
N ASP A 53 -9.89 -16.40 1.42
CA ASP A 53 -9.77 -17.85 1.32
C ASP A 53 -8.65 -18.27 0.36
N PRO A 54 -7.91 -19.36 0.63
CA PRO A 54 -6.85 -19.84 -0.24
C PRO A 54 -7.33 -20.17 -1.67
N HIS A 55 -6.47 -19.90 -2.65
CA HIS A 55 -6.61 -20.24 -4.07
C HIS A 55 -7.91 -19.75 -4.71
N THR A 56 -8.32 -18.53 -4.34
CA THR A 56 -9.57 -17.93 -4.79
C THR A 56 -9.31 -17.00 -5.98
N ASN A 57 -10.23 -16.97 -6.94
CA ASN A 57 -10.20 -15.96 -8.00
C ASN A 57 -10.58 -14.60 -7.41
N ILE A 58 -9.99 -13.52 -7.93
CA ILE A 58 -10.24 -12.16 -7.48
C ILE A 58 -11.73 -11.84 -7.51
N GLY A 59 -12.41 -12.10 -8.63
CA GLY A 59 -13.85 -11.85 -8.77
C GLY A 59 -14.73 -12.71 -7.84
N ASP A 60 -14.30 -13.91 -7.47
CA ASP A 60 -15.05 -14.79 -6.57
C ASP A 60 -14.99 -14.31 -5.11
N SER A 61 -13.99 -13.48 -4.77
CA SER A 61 -13.82 -12.91 -3.43
C SER A 61 -14.61 -11.62 -3.20
N GLU A 62 -15.23 -11.04 -4.24
CA GLU A 62 -15.93 -9.74 -4.21
C GLU A 62 -17.30 -9.79 -3.52
N TYR A 63 -17.32 -10.28 -2.28
CA TYR A 63 -18.49 -10.27 -1.40
C TYR A 63 -18.10 -9.82 0.01
N PRO A 64 -19.06 -9.35 0.84
CA PRO A 64 -18.75 -8.92 2.21
C PRO A 64 -18.06 -10.03 3.02
N GLY A 65 -16.80 -9.79 3.40
CA GLY A 65 -15.97 -10.74 4.16
C GLY A 65 -15.09 -11.65 3.31
N GLY A 66 -15.23 -11.66 1.98
CA GLY A 66 -14.47 -12.52 1.07
C GLY A 66 -13.03 -12.08 0.82
N THR A 67 -12.65 -10.89 1.29
CA THR A 67 -11.33 -10.29 1.12
C THR A 67 -10.65 -10.03 2.47
N GLN A 68 -9.33 -9.88 2.43
CA GLN A 68 -8.45 -9.63 3.57
C GLN A 68 -7.30 -8.72 3.13
N VAL A 69 -6.82 -7.82 3.99
CA VAL A 69 -5.63 -7.00 3.69
C VAL A 69 -4.37 -7.76 4.07
N PHE A 70 -3.43 -7.88 3.13
CA PHE A 70 -2.11 -8.46 3.31
C PHE A 70 -1.03 -7.38 3.20
N CYS A 71 -0.15 -7.29 4.18
CA CYS A 71 0.85 -6.23 4.29
C CYS A 71 2.28 -6.77 4.23
N SER A 72 3.21 -5.96 3.76
CA SER A 72 4.63 -6.20 3.98
C SER A 72 4.95 -6.25 5.48
N SER A 73 6.10 -6.83 5.83
CA SER A 73 6.56 -6.90 7.22
C SER A 73 6.72 -5.53 7.89
N ILE A 74 7.01 -4.47 7.11
CA ILE A 74 7.10 -3.08 7.59
C ILE A 74 5.72 -2.45 7.77
N ALA A 75 4.77 -2.74 6.87
CA ALA A 75 3.46 -2.09 6.87
C ALA A 75 2.46 -2.74 7.84
N ARG A 76 2.62 -4.03 8.13
CA ARG A 76 1.70 -4.80 8.98
C ARG A 76 1.62 -4.17 10.37
N SER A 77 0.40 -3.86 10.79
CA SER A 77 0.12 -3.13 12.04
C SER A 77 -0.76 -3.91 13.02
N ALA A 78 -1.40 -4.98 12.58
CA ALA A 78 -2.29 -5.81 13.40
C ALA A 78 -2.27 -7.27 12.96
N ASP A 79 -2.77 -8.17 13.80
CA ASP A 79 -2.72 -9.61 13.55
C ASP A 79 -3.79 -10.13 12.61
N GLU A 80 -4.87 -9.36 12.45
CA GLU A 80 -5.95 -9.63 11.51
C GLU A 80 -5.52 -9.42 10.06
N GLN A 81 -4.47 -8.62 9.83
CA GLN A 81 -3.86 -8.47 8.52
C GLN A 81 -3.05 -9.71 8.17
N GLY A 82 -3.03 -10.09 6.90
CA GLY A 82 -2.10 -11.09 6.38
C GLY A 82 -0.68 -10.54 6.29
N LEU A 83 0.32 -11.43 6.26
CA LEU A 83 1.71 -11.09 6.00
C LEU A 83 2.08 -11.50 4.58
N LEU A 84 2.62 -10.55 3.80
CA LEU A 84 3.20 -10.84 2.50
C LEU A 84 4.62 -11.38 2.67
N PRO A 85 5.01 -12.39 1.87
CA PRO A 85 6.41 -12.77 1.73
C PRO A 85 7.25 -11.55 1.30
N ASP A 86 8.45 -11.38 1.89
CA ASP A 86 9.30 -10.22 1.60
C ASP A 86 9.66 -10.10 0.09
N ASN A 87 9.71 -11.21 -0.62
CA ASN A 87 9.96 -11.29 -2.06
C ASN A 87 8.68 -11.45 -2.91
N PHE A 88 7.52 -11.03 -2.39
CA PHE A 88 6.24 -11.10 -3.10
C PHE A 88 6.25 -10.24 -4.38
N TRP A 89 6.77 -9.02 -4.31
CA TRP A 89 6.99 -8.18 -5.49
C TRP A 89 8.32 -8.49 -6.19
N GLU A 90 8.32 -8.23 -7.49
CA GLU A 90 9.46 -8.17 -8.37
C GLU A 90 9.28 -6.95 -9.29
N ASN A 91 10.33 -6.17 -9.53
CA ASN A 91 10.28 -4.96 -10.39
C ASN A 91 9.13 -4.01 -10.02
N VAL A 92 9.01 -3.70 -8.73
CA VAL A 92 7.99 -2.79 -8.21
C VAL A 92 8.46 -1.35 -8.25
N GLU A 93 7.58 -0.45 -8.67
CA GLU A 93 7.82 0.99 -8.73
C GLU A 93 6.70 1.74 -8.01
N LEU A 94 7.10 2.77 -7.26
CA LEU A 94 6.21 3.75 -6.65
C LEU A 94 6.16 4.99 -7.54
N HIS A 95 4.96 5.44 -7.86
CA HIS A 95 4.71 6.68 -8.58
C HIS A 95 3.77 7.58 -7.79
N GLU A 96 4.20 8.82 -7.54
CA GLU A 96 3.44 9.84 -6.83
C GLU A 96 3.29 11.07 -7.72
N ASP A 97 2.07 11.56 -7.88
CA ASP A 97 1.80 12.76 -8.67
C ASP A 97 0.47 13.41 -8.25
N GLN A 98 0.07 14.45 -8.97
CA GLN A 98 -1.23 15.09 -8.88
C GLN A 98 -2.08 14.82 -10.12
N GLY A 99 -3.38 14.68 -9.93
CA GLY A 99 -4.36 14.64 -11.00
C GLY A 99 -4.65 16.02 -11.61
N ASP A 100 -5.51 16.03 -12.62
CA ASP A 100 -5.90 17.25 -13.35
C ASP A 100 -6.55 18.31 -12.43
N ASN A 101 -7.19 17.87 -11.36
CA ASN A 101 -7.84 18.73 -10.36
C ASN A 101 -6.91 19.11 -9.19
N GLY A 102 -5.66 18.67 -9.21
CA GLY A 102 -4.65 18.94 -8.17
C GLY A 102 -4.70 17.98 -6.96
N GLY A 103 -5.65 17.04 -6.94
CA GLY A 103 -5.69 15.94 -5.97
C GLY A 103 -4.47 15.05 -6.11
N LYS A 104 -3.89 14.61 -5.00
CA LYS A 104 -2.72 13.73 -5.01
C LYS A 104 -3.12 12.29 -5.23
N TYR A 105 -2.24 11.52 -5.87
CA TYR A 105 -2.31 10.07 -5.87
C TYR A 105 -0.94 9.44 -5.63
N VAL A 106 -0.96 8.21 -5.13
CA VAL A 106 0.20 7.31 -5.07
C VAL A 106 -0.18 5.99 -5.72
N GLN A 107 0.73 5.43 -6.52
CA GLN A 107 0.55 4.16 -7.20
C GLN A 107 1.76 3.27 -6.96
N LEU A 108 1.52 2.02 -6.60
CA LEU A 108 2.52 0.96 -6.57
C LEU A 108 2.19 -0.06 -7.66
N THR A 109 3.09 -0.27 -8.61
CA THR A 109 2.89 -1.18 -9.74
C THR A 109 4.11 -2.06 -9.93
N GLY A 110 3.92 -3.33 -10.25
CA GLY A 110 5.04 -4.22 -10.55
C GLY A 110 4.61 -5.61 -10.98
N CYS A 111 5.57 -6.53 -10.93
CA CYS A 111 5.32 -7.95 -11.08
C CYS A 111 5.14 -8.62 -9.71
N ILE A 112 4.14 -9.48 -9.55
CA ILE A 112 3.94 -10.26 -8.33
C ILE A 112 4.41 -11.70 -8.52
N ARG A 113 4.74 -12.37 -7.43
CA ARG A 113 5.02 -13.81 -7.39
C ARG A 113 3.86 -14.54 -6.72
N PRO A 114 2.76 -14.83 -7.45
CA PRO A 114 1.53 -15.36 -6.86
C PRO A 114 1.71 -16.76 -6.26
N SER A 115 2.76 -17.49 -6.62
CA SER A 115 3.09 -18.79 -6.03
C SER A 115 3.61 -18.74 -4.60
N LEU A 116 3.99 -17.56 -4.09
CA LEU A 116 4.54 -17.40 -2.74
C LEU A 116 3.45 -17.18 -1.67
N ILE A 117 2.21 -17.00 -2.09
CA ILE A 117 1.07 -16.80 -1.20
C ILE A 117 -0.07 -17.72 -1.62
N ASP A 118 -0.70 -18.36 -0.64
CA ASP A 118 -1.75 -19.34 -0.90
C ASP A 118 -3.10 -18.69 -1.22
N ARG A 119 -3.28 -17.39 -1.01
CA ARG A 119 -4.55 -16.68 -1.28
C ARG A 119 -4.92 -16.63 -2.76
N LEU A 120 -3.93 -16.55 -3.64
CA LEU A 120 -4.14 -16.32 -5.07
C LEU A 120 -4.29 -17.65 -5.82
N ASN A 121 -5.29 -17.72 -6.71
CA ASN A 121 -5.28 -18.68 -7.79
C ASN A 121 -4.35 -18.20 -8.91
N GLN A 122 -3.23 -18.88 -9.13
CA GLN A 122 -2.23 -18.51 -10.14
C GLN A 122 -2.76 -18.53 -11.58
N LEU A 123 -3.87 -19.23 -11.83
CA LEU A 123 -4.50 -19.30 -13.17
C LEU A 123 -5.59 -18.25 -13.37
N ASP A 124 -5.88 -17.45 -12.34
CA ASP A 124 -6.87 -16.39 -12.46
C ASP A 124 -6.35 -15.24 -13.34
N LYS A 125 -7.18 -14.81 -14.30
CA LYS A 125 -6.89 -13.66 -15.16
C LYS A 125 -6.91 -12.36 -14.38
N GLY A 126 -7.51 -12.37 -13.19
CA GLY A 126 -7.50 -11.25 -12.27
C GLY A 126 -8.83 -10.53 -12.17
N GLY A 127 -8.79 -9.45 -11.40
CA GLY A 127 -9.93 -8.59 -11.17
C GLY A 127 -9.51 -7.27 -10.54
N GLN A 128 -10.51 -6.52 -10.07
CA GLN A 128 -10.33 -5.21 -9.51
C GLN A 128 -10.98 -5.14 -8.13
N TYR A 129 -10.29 -4.55 -7.17
CA TYR A 129 -10.88 -4.03 -5.95
C TYR A 129 -10.96 -2.50 -6.04
N ASP A 130 -12.06 -1.93 -5.58
CA ASP A 130 -12.27 -0.47 -5.58
C ASP A 130 -13.05 -0.10 -4.32
N SER A 131 -12.52 0.83 -3.54
CA SER A 131 -13.15 1.44 -2.35
C SER A 131 -14.50 2.12 -2.61
N SER A 132 -14.74 2.53 -3.85
CA SER A 132 -15.86 3.38 -4.26
C SER A 132 -16.83 2.66 -5.20
N GLY A 133 -16.48 1.43 -5.59
CA GLY A 133 -17.29 0.56 -6.42
C GLY A 133 -18.41 -0.13 -5.65
N GLY A 134 -18.87 -1.26 -6.20
CA GLY A 134 -19.86 -2.12 -5.56
C GLY A 134 -21.25 -1.49 -5.43
N ARG A 135 -22.18 -2.26 -4.85
CA ARG A 135 -23.58 -1.83 -4.70
C ARG A 135 -23.68 -0.68 -3.69
N GLY A 136 -24.09 0.50 -4.16
CA GLY A 136 -24.29 1.68 -3.33
C GLY A 136 -23.01 2.47 -3.05
N GLY A 137 -21.94 2.25 -3.83
CA GLY A 137 -20.71 3.04 -3.75
C GLY A 137 -19.95 2.85 -2.44
N ARG A 138 -20.01 1.65 -1.87
CA ARG A 138 -19.37 1.30 -0.59
C ARG A 138 -18.11 0.48 -0.76
N GLY A 139 -17.70 0.25 -1.99
CA GLY A 139 -16.54 -0.53 -2.34
C GLY A 139 -16.72 -2.03 -2.28
N ASN A 140 -15.76 -2.71 -2.91
CA ASN A 140 -15.48 -4.13 -2.81
C ASN A 140 -13.95 -4.26 -2.64
N PRO A 141 -13.43 -4.51 -1.42
CA PRO A 141 -14.11 -4.79 -0.16
C PRO A 141 -15.02 -3.66 0.33
N ARG A 142 -16.07 -4.03 1.05
CA ARG A 142 -17.01 -3.05 1.56
C ARG A 142 -16.40 -2.24 2.71
N ASP A 143 -16.56 -0.92 2.65
CA ASP A 143 -16.09 0.06 3.63
C ASP A 143 -14.55 0.04 3.83
N SER A 144 -13.80 -0.43 2.83
CA SER A 144 -12.34 -0.38 2.84
C SER A 144 -11.82 1.02 2.57
N VAL A 145 -10.61 1.30 3.05
CA VAL A 145 -9.99 2.62 2.91
C VAL A 145 -8.50 2.50 2.60
N CYS A 146 -7.95 3.54 1.96
CA CYS A 146 -6.51 3.73 1.87
C CYS A 146 -6.05 4.86 2.79
N VAL A 147 -5.02 4.60 3.58
CA VAL A 147 -4.48 5.57 4.54
C VAL A 147 -4.01 6.83 3.82
N GLY A 148 -4.61 7.98 4.16
CA GLY A 148 -4.25 9.29 3.61
C GLY A 148 -5.01 9.70 2.35
N TYR A 149 -5.87 8.83 1.81
CA TYR A 149 -6.57 9.06 0.54
C TYR A 149 -8.08 8.82 0.70
N ASN A 150 -8.90 9.40 -0.19
CA ASN A 150 -10.35 9.23 -0.14
C ASN A 150 -10.82 7.99 -0.91
N HIS A 151 -10.03 7.57 -1.89
CA HIS A 151 -10.33 6.49 -2.81
C HIS A 151 -9.09 5.61 -3.00
N TYR A 152 -9.31 4.36 -3.37
CA TYR A 152 -8.29 3.52 -3.96
C TYR A 152 -8.91 2.53 -4.93
N VAL A 153 -8.05 2.04 -5.80
CA VAL A 153 -8.32 1.00 -6.77
C VAL A 153 -7.11 0.08 -6.87
N GLU A 154 -7.36 -1.21 -6.94
CA GLU A 154 -6.33 -2.25 -7.01
C GLU A 154 -6.66 -3.24 -8.12
N LEU A 155 -5.71 -3.48 -9.01
CA LEU A 155 -5.74 -4.57 -9.98
C LEU A 155 -4.83 -5.69 -9.51
N VAL A 156 -5.35 -6.92 -9.51
CA VAL A 156 -4.56 -8.12 -9.23
C VAL A 156 -4.77 -9.09 -10.37
N GLU A 157 -3.71 -9.43 -11.10
CA GLU A 157 -3.76 -10.31 -12.28
C GLU A 157 -2.74 -11.45 -12.14
N PRO A 158 -3.06 -12.49 -11.34
CA PRO A 158 -2.12 -13.56 -11.01
C PRO A 158 -1.57 -14.31 -12.23
N ALA A 159 -2.39 -14.63 -13.22
CA ALA A 159 -1.96 -15.32 -14.43
C ALA A 159 -0.97 -14.51 -15.29
N LEU A 160 -0.89 -13.19 -15.07
CA LEU A 160 0.05 -12.29 -15.73
C LEU A 160 1.19 -11.86 -14.81
N ASN A 161 1.26 -12.39 -13.59
CA ASN A 161 2.23 -12.03 -12.56
C ASN A 161 2.32 -10.51 -12.35
N ARG A 162 1.20 -9.79 -12.34
CA ARG A 162 1.21 -8.34 -12.16
C ARG A 162 0.11 -7.86 -11.22
N SER A 163 0.37 -6.75 -10.55
CA SER A 163 -0.62 -6.05 -9.76
C SER A 163 -0.29 -4.55 -9.74
N CYS A 164 -1.31 -3.75 -9.47
CA CYS A 164 -1.21 -2.31 -9.29
C CYS A 164 -2.18 -1.91 -8.17
N ILE A 165 -1.72 -1.09 -7.22
CA ILE A 165 -2.60 -0.42 -6.26
C ILE A 165 -2.39 1.09 -6.38
N ARG A 166 -3.46 1.85 -6.53
CA ARG A 166 -3.45 3.31 -6.54
C ARG A 166 -4.40 3.86 -5.50
N CYS A 167 -3.91 4.78 -4.67
CA CYS A 167 -4.71 5.55 -3.74
C CYS A 167 -4.80 7.01 -4.20
N CYS A 168 -5.99 7.61 -4.14
CA CYS A 168 -6.27 8.92 -4.72
C CYS A 168 -7.07 9.81 -3.78
N GLU A 169 -6.75 11.10 -3.79
CA GLU A 169 -7.57 12.12 -3.14
C GLU A 169 -8.87 12.35 -3.90
N ASP A 170 -8.80 12.43 -5.24
CA ASP A 170 -9.96 12.59 -6.11
C ASP A 170 -10.34 11.26 -6.78
N PHE A 171 -11.66 11.01 -6.89
CA PHE A 171 -12.17 9.78 -7.50
C PHE A 171 -11.75 9.63 -8.96
N ASP A 172 -11.69 10.73 -9.70
CA ASP A 172 -11.35 10.74 -11.13
C ASP A 172 -9.87 10.39 -11.40
N ASP A 173 -9.01 10.46 -10.37
CA ASP A 173 -7.61 10.04 -10.46
C ASP A 173 -7.45 8.52 -10.21
N CYS A 174 -8.51 7.89 -9.68
CA CYS A 174 -8.58 6.46 -9.41
C CYS A 174 -9.09 5.65 -10.62
N VAL A 175 -8.67 6.05 -11.82
CA VAL A 175 -9.03 5.37 -13.07
C VAL A 175 -8.00 4.30 -13.38
N VAL A 176 -8.46 3.05 -13.42
CA VAL A 176 -7.72 1.90 -13.98
C VAL A 176 -8.43 1.35 -15.21
N SER A 177 -8.79 2.23 -16.15
CA SER A 177 -9.28 1.75 -17.44
C SER A 177 -8.13 1.10 -18.23
N LYS A 178 -8.45 0.14 -19.11
CA LYS A 178 -7.52 -0.59 -19.99
C LYS A 178 -6.62 0.28 -20.89
N GLY A 179 -6.72 1.60 -20.83
CA GLY A 179 -5.95 2.54 -21.65
C GLY A 179 -5.44 3.80 -20.93
N ALA A 180 -5.59 3.92 -19.61
CA ALA A 180 -5.00 5.02 -18.83
C ALA A 180 -3.81 4.49 -18.03
N SER A 181 -2.63 4.49 -18.67
CA SER A 181 -1.29 4.32 -18.07
C SER A 181 -1.17 3.40 -16.84
N ILE A 182 -1.68 2.18 -16.94
CA ILE A 182 -1.14 1.01 -16.22
C ILE A 182 -0.54 0.09 -17.27
N HIS A 183 0.41 0.61 -18.04
CA HIS A 183 1.34 -0.22 -18.78
C HIS A 183 2.59 -0.38 -17.90
N PRO A 184 2.69 -1.45 -17.08
CA PRO A 184 3.94 -1.81 -16.42
C PRO A 184 5.09 -1.96 -17.44
N ILE A 185 4.77 -2.19 -18.72
CA ILE A 185 5.77 -2.31 -19.79
C ILE A 185 6.46 -0.97 -20.10
N GLU A 186 5.77 0.16 -20.10
CA GLU A 186 6.39 1.43 -20.53
C GLU A 186 7.29 2.02 -19.45
N ILE A 187 6.88 1.91 -18.18
CA ILE A 187 7.70 2.29 -17.03
C ILE A 187 8.93 1.38 -16.90
N MET A 188 8.77 0.04 -17.04
CA MET A 188 9.90 -0.88 -17.02
C MET A 188 10.86 -0.65 -18.20
N GLN A 189 10.36 -0.40 -19.41
CA GLN A 189 11.20 -0.07 -20.58
C GLN A 189 11.95 1.25 -20.41
N TYR A 190 11.34 2.25 -19.77
CA TYR A 190 12.00 3.52 -19.48
C TYR A 190 13.11 3.35 -18.44
N SER A 191 12.87 2.59 -17.37
CA SER A 191 13.87 2.32 -16.33
C SER A 191 15.08 1.53 -16.85
N ASP A 192 14.87 0.56 -17.75
CA ASP A 192 15.96 -0.19 -18.40
C ASP A 192 16.74 0.68 -19.40
N SER A 193 16.10 1.65 -20.05
CA SER A 193 16.77 2.60 -20.93
C SER A 193 17.63 3.61 -20.17
N GLN A 194 17.29 3.99 -18.94
CA GLN A 194 18.08 4.93 -18.11
C GLN A 194 19.24 4.26 -17.37
N ARG A 195 19.26 2.93 -17.28
CA ARG A 195 20.37 2.16 -16.67
C ARG A 195 21.48 1.79 -17.67
N MET A 196 21.33 2.19 -18.94
CA MET A 196 22.28 1.94 -20.04
C MET A 196 23.10 3.19 -20.44
N HIS A 197 23.11 4.24 -19.62
CA HIS A 197 23.91 5.45 -19.81
C HIS A 197 24.74 5.79 -18.58
#